data_AF-A0A9E2BAL7-F1
#
_entry.id   AF-A0A9E2BAL7-F1
#
_cell.length_a   1.000
_cell.length_b   1.000
_cell.length_c   1.000
_cell.angle_alpha   90.00
_cell.angle_beta   90.00
_cell.angle_gamma   90.00
#
_symmetry.space_group_name_H-M   'P 1'
#
loop_
_entity.id
_entity.type
_entity.pdbx_description
1 polymer ?
#
loop_
_entity_poly.entity_id
_entity_poly.type
_entity_poly.pdbx_seq_one_letter_code
_entity_poly.pdbx_strand_id
1 'polypeptide(L)'
;MASIDRRQFLQGATTVAAASALPACSIEGDMEHPPGVPLGPFGRDSTAEEVTDGLDLTGLTAVVTGANSGLGYETMRVLTMRGAHVIGTGRTAEKAETACASVDGKATPVVLELTDLDSCAKAAQEINAMNTPIDMLILNAGIMALPDLEQVNGIEKHFFVNHLGHFAFANPLMGRVRQAEQGRVVVLSSLGHRFAPEGGIPFDNLAGEGEYNANEKYGISKLANGLYSLELARRFEGTSTTSNSVHPGIINTNLGRHMASWTKVVSRLFGWIFMKSVEAGSATQVYAATNPLVAELSGYYFADCNPVIPDPNMENQEMAARLWEVSEELTGVTVEV
;
A
#
# COMPACT_ATOMS: atom_id res chain seq x y z
N MET A 1 -56.06 -60.69 -1.40
CA MET A 1 -54.64 -60.38 -1.13
C MET A 1 -54.23 -59.28 -2.11
N ALA A 2 -54.71 -58.05 -1.88
CA ALA A 2 -53.96 -56.94 -1.26
C ALA A 2 -52.77 -56.52 -2.16
N SER A 3 -53.02 -55.91 -3.32
CA SER A 3 -53.10 -54.45 -3.60
C SER A 3 -51.85 -53.68 -3.18
N ILE A 4 -50.99 -53.42 -4.17
CA ILE A 4 -49.80 -52.56 -4.06
C ILE A 4 -50.26 -51.11 -3.90
N ASP A 5 -49.97 -50.52 -2.74
CA ASP A 5 -50.22 -49.10 -2.47
C ASP A 5 -49.09 -48.25 -3.05
N ARG A 6 -49.44 -47.33 -3.94
CA ARG A 6 -48.56 -46.42 -4.69
C ARG A 6 -47.97 -45.30 -3.83
N ARG A 7 -48.04 -45.40 -2.49
CA ARG A 7 -47.55 -44.40 -1.52
C ARG A 7 -46.29 -44.76 -0.74
N GLN A 8 -45.65 -45.91 -1.00
CA GLN A 8 -44.42 -46.31 -0.28
C GLN A 8 -43.16 -46.42 -1.16
N PHE A 9 -43.06 -45.63 -2.24
CA PHE A 9 -41.82 -45.52 -3.03
C PHE A 9 -41.18 -44.11 -2.98
N LEU A 10 -41.55 -43.30 -1.97
CA LEU A 10 -41.00 -41.94 -1.77
C LEU A 10 -40.66 -41.67 -0.30
N GLN A 11 -40.05 -42.64 0.37
CA GLN A 11 -39.41 -42.43 1.68
C GLN A 11 -37.99 -42.98 1.62
N GLY A 12 -37.08 -42.19 1.07
CA GLY A 12 -35.69 -42.59 0.93
C GLY A 12 -34.83 -41.62 0.11
N ALA A 13 -35.06 -40.31 0.25
CA ALA A 13 -34.17 -39.28 -0.29
C ALA A 13 -34.50 -37.93 0.34
N THR A 14 -34.19 -37.77 1.63
CA THR A 14 -34.18 -36.43 2.28
C THR A 14 -33.28 -36.46 3.51
N THR A 15 -32.08 -37.00 3.36
CA THR A 15 -30.96 -36.47 4.13
C THR A 15 -30.49 -35.25 3.37
N VAL A 16 -31.06 -34.09 3.72
CA VAL A 16 -30.38 -32.82 3.49
C VAL A 16 -29.07 -32.96 4.26
N ALA A 17 -27.99 -33.26 3.55
CA ALA A 17 -26.68 -32.92 4.06
C ALA A 17 -26.75 -31.41 4.29
N ALA A 18 -26.87 -31.01 5.54
CA ALA A 18 -26.48 -29.68 5.96
C ALA A 18 -24.98 -29.59 5.67
N ALA A 19 -24.65 -29.30 4.41
CA ALA A 19 -23.43 -28.61 4.10
C ALA A 19 -23.56 -27.32 4.89
N SER A 20 -22.91 -27.28 6.05
CA SER A 20 -22.51 -26.04 6.68
C SER A 20 -21.86 -25.24 5.56
N ALA A 21 -22.61 -24.31 4.98
CA ALA A 21 -22.04 -23.23 4.23
C ALA A 21 -21.13 -22.54 5.25
N LEU A 22 -19.85 -22.90 5.22
CA LEU A 22 -18.82 -22.03 5.74
C LEU A 22 -19.15 -20.68 5.10
N PRO A 23 -19.39 -19.63 5.90
CA PRO A 23 -19.61 -18.32 5.32
C PRO A 23 -18.39 -18.10 4.42
N ALA A 24 -18.64 -17.84 3.14
CA ALA A 24 -17.61 -17.33 2.28
C ALA A 24 -17.14 -16.05 2.98
N CYS A 25 -16.02 -16.12 3.71
CA CYS A 25 -15.42 -14.96 4.33
C CYS A 25 -15.12 -13.98 3.21
N SER A 26 -15.97 -12.98 3.06
CA SER A 26 -15.55 -11.70 2.52
C SER A 26 -14.37 -11.26 3.37
N ILE A 27 -13.16 -11.27 2.80
CA ILE A 27 -11.95 -10.77 3.47
C ILE A 27 -12.11 -9.26 3.78
N GLU A 28 -13.05 -8.60 3.10
CA GLU A 28 -13.59 -7.28 3.40
C GLU A 28 -14.93 -7.44 4.18
N GLY A 29 -14.89 -8.03 5.38
CA GLY A 29 -15.96 -7.77 6.36
C GLY A 29 -16.01 -6.28 6.69
N ASP A 30 -17.09 -5.82 7.33
CA ASP A 30 -17.18 -4.43 7.84
C ASP A 30 -15.89 -4.11 8.60
N MET A 31 -15.04 -3.27 8.02
CA MET A 31 -13.76 -2.91 8.64
C MET A 31 -14.08 -2.05 9.85
N GLU A 32 -13.62 -2.48 11.02
CA GLU A 32 -13.85 -1.73 12.24
C GLU A 32 -13.09 -0.40 12.19
N HIS A 33 -13.73 0.67 12.66
CA HIS A 33 -13.15 2.01 12.70
C HIS A 33 -12.68 2.34 14.12
N PRO A 34 -11.53 3.02 14.29
CA PRO A 34 -11.07 3.44 15.60
C PRO A 34 -12.06 4.42 16.25
N PRO A 35 -12.37 4.26 17.55
CA PRO A 35 -13.36 5.10 18.22
C PRO A 35 -12.90 6.56 18.31
N GLY A 36 -13.80 7.50 18.04
CA GLY A 36 -13.53 8.93 18.18
C GLY A 36 -12.72 9.57 17.04
N VAL A 37 -12.40 8.81 15.99
CA VAL A 37 -11.71 9.31 14.80
C VAL A 37 -12.74 9.73 13.74
N PRO A 38 -12.64 10.93 13.15
CA PRO A 38 -13.55 11.36 12.09
C PRO A 38 -13.52 10.44 10.87
N LEU A 39 -14.70 10.13 10.34
CA LEU A 39 -14.87 9.42 9.06
C LEU A 39 -15.18 10.42 7.94
N GLY A 40 -14.58 10.17 6.78
CA GLY A 40 -14.87 10.91 5.55
C GLY A 40 -16.15 10.43 4.87
N PRO A 41 -16.66 11.19 3.89
CA PRO A 41 -17.85 10.84 3.13
C PRO A 41 -17.60 9.80 2.03
N PHE A 42 -16.35 9.38 1.84
CA PHE A 42 -15.91 8.50 0.76
C PHE A 42 -15.84 7.05 1.22
N GLY A 43 -15.87 6.12 0.28
CA GLY A 43 -15.90 4.70 0.58
C GLY A 43 -15.24 3.86 -0.51
N ARG A 44 -15.65 2.58 -0.58
CA ARG A 44 -15.05 1.58 -1.46
C ARG A 44 -14.99 2.04 -2.91
N ASP A 45 -16.10 2.50 -3.46
CA ASP A 45 -16.18 2.76 -4.90
C ASP A 45 -15.81 4.21 -5.27
N SER A 46 -15.45 5.04 -4.29
CA SER A 46 -14.96 6.40 -4.54
C SER A 46 -13.66 6.38 -5.31
N THR A 47 -13.53 7.28 -6.28
CA THR A 47 -12.36 7.43 -7.15
C THR A 47 -11.42 8.53 -6.68
N ALA A 48 -10.16 8.50 -7.12
CA ALA A 48 -9.19 9.55 -6.84
C ALA A 48 -9.64 10.94 -7.30
N GLU A 49 -10.38 11.04 -8.41
CA GLU A 49 -10.95 12.33 -8.84
C GLU A 49 -12.05 12.83 -7.89
N GLU A 50 -12.94 11.95 -7.43
CA GLU A 50 -14.04 12.31 -6.52
C GLU A 50 -13.52 12.72 -5.14
N VAL A 51 -12.54 12.02 -4.58
CA VAL A 51 -11.99 12.36 -3.26
C VAL A 51 -11.19 13.66 -3.24
N THR A 52 -10.84 14.17 -4.43
CA THR A 52 -10.15 15.46 -4.64
C THR A 52 -11.05 16.51 -5.28
N ASP A 53 -12.34 16.25 -5.44
CA ASP A 53 -13.23 17.21 -6.07
C ASP A 53 -13.26 18.53 -5.29
N GLY A 54 -13.17 19.64 -6.03
CA GLY A 54 -13.07 20.99 -5.45
C GLY A 54 -11.75 21.36 -4.76
N LEU A 55 -10.74 20.47 -4.72
CA LEU A 55 -9.42 20.82 -4.17
C LEU A 55 -8.55 21.55 -5.21
N ASP A 56 -7.83 22.59 -4.77
CA ASP A 56 -6.75 23.24 -5.52
C ASP A 56 -5.43 22.95 -4.81
N LEU A 57 -4.53 22.25 -5.50
CA LEU A 57 -3.21 21.87 -5.02
C LEU A 57 -2.09 22.71 -5.66
N THR A 58 -2.44 23.82 -6.31
CA THR A 58 -1.47 24.73 -6.92
C THR A 58 -0.44 25.22 -5.91
N GLY A 59 0.83 25.08 -6.28
CA GLY A 59 1.96 25.47 -5.44
C GLY A 59 2.43 24.38 -4.46
N LEU A 60 1.68 23.27 -4.34
CA LEU A 60 2.08 22.12 -3.56
C LEU A 60 2.93 21.15 -4.40
N THR A 61 3.85 20.46 -3.74
CA THR A 61 4.73 19.46 -4.36
C THR A 61 4.46 18.08 -3.80
N ALA A 62 4.27 17.11 -4.70
CA ALA A 62 4.12 15.71 -4.37
C ALA A 62 5.28 14.88 -4.93
N VAL A 63 5.72 13.85 -4.21
CA VAL A 63 6.61 12.80 -4.69
C VAL A 63 5.83 11.49 -4.71
N VAL A 64 5.77 10.81 -5.86
CA VAL A 64 5.04 9.55 -6.02
C VAL A 64 5.98 8.46 -6.52
N THR A 65 6.21 7.42 -5.71
CA THR A 65 7.05 6.30 -6.16
C THR A 65 6.28 5.36 -7.09
N GLY A 66 6.94 4.89 -8.16
CA GLY A 66 6.30 3.98 -9.12
C GLY A 66 5.15 4.62 -9.91
N ALA A 67 5.31 5.90 -10.26
CA ALA A 67 4.33 6.71 -10.97
C ALA A 67 4.14 6.30 -12.44
N ASN A 68 4.91 5.33 -12.95
CA ASN A 68 4.88 4.95 -14.36
C ASN A 68 3.80 3.92 -14.73
N SER A 69 2.98 3.45 -13.78
CA SER A 69 1.87 2.52 -14.06
C SER A 69 0.88 2.40 -12.90
N GLY A 70 -0.33 1.91 -13.18
CA GLY A 70 -1.30 1.50 -12.17
C GLY A 70 -1.68 2.63 -11.20
N LEU A 71 -1.74 2.30 -9.91
CA LEU A 71 -2.15 3.24 -8.85
C LEU A 71 -1.26 4.48 -8.76
N GLY A 72 0.06 4.32 -8.95
CA GLY A 72 1.01 5.43 -8.88
C GLY A 72 0.82 6.40 -10.04
N TYR A 73 0.56 5.89 -11.24
CA TYR A 73 0.26 6.72 -12.40
C TYR A 73 -1.03 7.51 -12.20
N GLU A 74 -2.09 6.84 -11.76
CA GLU A 74 -3.38 7.49 -11.52
C GLU A 74 -3.30 8.55 -10.41
N THR A 75 -2.55 8.26 -9.35
CA THR A 75 -2.24 9.22 -8.28
C THR A 75 -1.54 10.45 -8.85
N MET A 76 -0.48 10.26 -9.66
CA MET A 76 0.21 11.38 -10.30
C MET A 76 -0.74 12.18 -11.19
N ARG A 77 -1.53 11.52 -12.05
CA ARG A 77 -2.48 12.16 -12.97
C ARG A 77 -3.50 13.02 -12.23
N VAL A 78 -4.08 12.51 -11.15
CA VAL A 78 -5.08 13.26 -10.37
C VAL A 78 -4.44 14.43 -9.63
N LEU A 79 -3.26 14.24 -9.02
CA LEU A 79 -2.57 15.33 -8.32
C LEU A 79 -2.16 16.45 -9.29
N THR A 80 -1.64 16.13 -10.47
CA THR A 80 -1.32 17.15 -11.48
C THR A 80 -2.56 17.82 -12.05
N MET A 81 -3.66 17.07 -12.24
CA MET A 81 -4.96 17.61 -12.64
C MET A 81 -5.49 18.65 -11.64
N ARG A 82 -5.19 18.50 -10.35
CA ARG A 82 -5.53 19.47 -9.29
C ARG A 82 -4.48 20.57 -9.09
N GLY A 83 -3.45 20.65 -9.94
CA GLY A 83 -2.47 21.75 -9.96
C GLY A 83 -1.17 21.49 -9.19
N ALA A 84 -1.01 20.33 -8.52
CA ALA A 84 0.22 20.01 -7.82
C ALA A 84 1.40 19.82 -8.80
N HIS A 85 2.61 20.16 -8.36
CA HIS A 85 3.83 19.70 -9.01
C HIS A 85 4.14 18.28 -8.53
N VAL A 86 4.04 17.29 -9.43
CA VAL A 86 4.36 15.90 -9.07
C VAL A 86 5.76 15.52 -9.54
N ILE A 87 6.62 15.09 -8.62
CA ILE A 87 7.85 14.38 -8.91
C ILE A 87 7.51 12.89 -9.00
N GLY A 88 7.38 12.39 -10.22
CA GLY A 88 6.98 11.02 -10.51
C GLY A 88 8.19 10.12 -10.73
N THR A 89 8.31 9.03 -9.97
CA THR A 89 9.46 8.12 -10.13
C THR A 89 9.16 6.91 -11.00
N GLY A 90 10.21 6.40 -11.67
CA GLY A 90 10.18 5.15 -12.41
C GLY A 90 11.54 4.45 -12.39
N ARG A 91 11.56 3.12 -12.58
CA ARG A 91 12.80 2.32 -12.53
C ARG A 91 13.84 2.70 -13.58
N THR A 92 13.41 3.31 -14.69
CA THR A 92 14.30 3.79 -15.75
C THR A 92 13.91 5.20 -16.14
N ALA A 93 14.86 5.98 -16.66
CA ALA A 93 14.61 7.33 -17.18
C ALA A 93 13.47 7.33 -18.19
N GLU A 94 13.53 6.45 -19.19
CA GLU A 94 12.48 6.30 -20.21
C GLU A 94 11.07 6.12 -19.61
N LYS A 95 10.93 5.26 -18.58
CA LYS A 95 9.63 4.99 -17.95
C LYS A 95 9.13 6.19 -17.15
N ALA A 96 10.02 6.86 -16.42
CA ALA A 96 9.68 8.04 -15.64
C ALA A 96 9.28 9.21 -16.57
N GLU A 97 10.09 9.48 -17.58
CA GLU A 97 9.88 10.52 -18.59
C GLU A 97 8.59 10.31 -19.37
N THR A 98 8.38 9.09 -19.90
CA THR A 98 7.16 8.76 -20.66
C THR A 98 5.91 8.97 -19.82
N ALA A 99 5.93 8.54 -18.56
CA ALA A 99 4.79 8.69 -17.68
C ALA A 99 4.51 10.17 -17.34
N CYS A 100 5.54 10.92 -16.94
CA CYS A 100 5.41 12.34 -16.61
C CYS A 100 4.99 13.19 -17.82
N ALA A 101 5.44 12.84 -19.02
CA ALA A 101 5.04 13.53 -20.25
C ALA A 101 3.59 13.23 -20.70
N SER A 102 2.95 12.20 -20.13
CA SER A 102 1.61 11.76 -20.53
C SER A 102 0.48 12.34 -19.68
N VAL A 103 0.80 13.10 -18.62
CA VAL A 103 -0.21 13.75 -17.76
C VAL A 103 -0.30 15.23 -18.09
N ASP A 104 -1.50 15.79 -17.95
CA ASP A 104 -1.69 17.24 -17.97
C ASP A 104 -1.18 17.83 -16.64
N GLY A 105 -0.53 18.99 -16.71
CA GLY A 105 0.03 19.70 -15.55
C GLY A 105 1.54 19.57 -15.41
N LYS A 106 2.07 19.81 -14.21
CA LYS A 106 3.53 19.86 -13.96
C LYS A 106 4.01 18.56 -13.34
N ALA A 107 4.73 17.76 -14.11
CA ALA A 107 5.40 16.55 -13.63
C ALA A 107 6.92 16.59 -13.90
N THR A 108 7.73 16.11 -12.95
CA THR A 108 9.18 15.95 -13.09
C THR A 108 9.57 14.48 -12.91
N PRO A 109 10.19 13.85 -13.93
CA PRO A 109 10.60 12.46 -13.84
C PRO A 109 11.87 12.33 -12.98
N VAL A 110 11.92 11.31 -12.11
CA VAL A 110 13.13 10.92 -11.36
C VAL A 110 13.31 9.41 -11.46
N VAL A 111 14.56 8.97 -11.67
CA VAL A 111 14.88 7.53 -11.72
C VAL A 111 14.97 6.98 -10.31
N LEU A 112 14.23 5.91 -10.02
CA LEU A 112 14.27 5.20 -8.75
C LEU A 112 14.14 3.70 -8.96
N GLU A 113 15.23 2.97 -8.76
CA GLU A 113 15.24 1.51 -8.64
C GLU A 113 15.36 1.13 -7.15
N LEU A 114 14.29 0.58 -6.58
CA LEU A 114 14.21 0.26 -5.16
C LEU A 114 15.03 -0.97 -4.77
N THR A 115 15.51 -1.76 -5.74
CA THR A 115 16.50 -2.82 -5.48
C THR A 115 17.94 -2.28 -5.38
N ASP A 116 18.18 -1.02 -5.67
CA ASP A 116 19.51 -0.40 -5.69
C ASP A 116 19.57 0.79 -4.73
N LEU A 117 20.26 0.62 -3.60
CA LEU A 117 20.38 1.67 -2.58
C LEU A 117 21.14 2.90 -3.09
N ASP A 118 22.07 2.75 -4.05
CA ASP A 118 22.74 3.89 -4.68
C ASP A 118 21.75 4.65 -5.58
N SER A 119 20.86 3.93 -6.28
CA SER A 119 19.76 4.57 -7.00
C SER A 119 18.82 5.33 -6.05
N CYS A 120 18.50 4.76 -4.89
CA CYS A 120 17.67 5.41 -3.88
C CYS A 120 18.31 6.70 -3.37
N ALA A 121 19.61 6.65 -3.04
CA ALA A 121 20.37 7.81 -2.57
C ALA A 121 20.46 8.91 -3.63
N LYS A 122 20.75 8.56 -4.90
CA LYS A 122 20.80 9.53 -6.01
C LYS A 122 19.45 10.20 -6.26
N ALA A 123 18.37 9.42 -6.26
CA ALA A 123 17.01 9.95 -6.43
C ALA A 123 16.66 10.94 -5.29
N ALA A 124 16.97 10.58 -4.04
CA ALA A 124 16.73 11.45 -2.91
C ALA A 124 17.58 12.74 -2.97
N GLN A 125 18.83 12.65 -3.40
CA GLN A 125 19.70 13.81 -3.62
C GLN A 125 19.17 14.74 -4.72
N GLU A 126 18.72 14.18 -5.85
CA GLU A 126 18.13 14.94 -6.95
C GLU A 126 16.88 15.71 -6.51
N ILE A 127 15.98 15.05 -5.77
CA ILE A 127 14.78 15.69 -5.21
C ILE A 127 15.16 16.77 -4.18
N ASN A 128 16.09 16.49 -3.28
CA ASN A 128 16.55 17.46 -2.30
C ASN A 128 17.20 18.70 -2.94
N ALA A 129 17.87 18.54 -4.08
CA ALA A 129 18.48 19.63 -4.84
C ALA A 129 17.44 20.58 -5.48
N MET A 130 16.20 20.14 -5.65
CA MET A 130 15.10 21.01 -6.12
C MET A 130 14.71 22.08 -5.09
N ASN A 131 15.18 21.94 -3.83
CA ASN A 131 15.03 22.93 -2.77
C ASN A 131 13.59 23.45 -2.55
N THR A 132 12.63 22.54 -2.68
CA THR A 132 11.20 22.82 -2.51
C THR A 132 10.68 21.92 -1.37
N PRO A 133 9.77 22.41 -0.50
CA PRO A 133 9.06 21.56 0.45
C PRO A 133 8.35 20.40 -0.25
N ILE A 134 8.16 19.27 0.45
CA ILE A 134 7.39 18.13 -0.04
C ILE A 134 6.12 18.04 0.79
N ASP A 135 5.02 18.54 0.24
CA ASP A 135 3.71 18.50 0.91
C ASP A 135 3.15 17.07 0.97
N MET A 136 3.46 16.26 -0.04
CA MET A 136 2.93 14.89 -0.15
C MET A 136 4.05 13.92 -0.57
N LEU A 137 4.41 12.98 0.29
CA LEU A 137 5.33 11.88 -0.04
C LEU A 137 4.57 10.55 -0.06
N ILE A 138 4.33 10.03 -1.26
CA ILE A 138 3.48 8.85 -1.48
C ILE A 138 4.35 7.67 -1.91
N LEU A 139 4.59 6.75 -0.96
CA LEU A 139 5.40 5.55 -1.13
C LEU A 139 4.54 4.41 -1.69
N ASN A 140 4.27 4.50 -2.99
CA ASN A 140 3.33 3.65 -3.71
C ASN A 140 3.96 2.40 -4.36
N ALA A 141 5.20 2.48 -4.81
CA ALA A 141 5.83 1.41 -5.55
C ALA A 141 5.87 0.09 -4.74
N GLY A 142 5.78 -1.03 -5.43
CA GLY A 142 5.96 -2.32 -4.79
C GLY A 142 5.86 -3.48 -5.77
N ILE A 143 6.16 -4.66 -5.25
CA ILE A 143 6.04 -5.95 -5.93
C ILE A 143 5.24 -6.91 -5.07
N MET A 144 4.69 -7.95 -5.71
CA MET A 144 3.96 -9.03 -5.05
C MET A 144 4.11 -10.33 -5.83
N ALA A 145 3.82 -11.45 -5.16
CA ALA A 145 3.60 -12.76 -5.78
C ALA A 145 4.74 -13.21 -6.71
N LEU A 146 6.00 -13.04 -6.29
CA LEU A 146 7.13 -13.66 -6.98
C LEU A 146 7.01 -15.19 -6.89
N PRO A 147 7.21 -15.94 -8.00
CA PRO A 147 7.02 -17.39 -8.01
C PRO A 147 8.08 -18.13 -7.19
N ASP A 148 9.29 -17.57 -7.10
CA ASP A 148 10.44 -18.14 -6.43
C ASP A 148 10.99 -17.17 -5.38
N LEU A 149 11.71 -17.71 -4.38
CA LEU A 149 12.46 -16.90 -3.44
C LEU A 149 13.59 -16.18 -4.19
N GLU A 150 13.48 -14.86 -4.26
CA GLU A 150 14.54 -14.00 -4.75
C GLU A 150 15.07 -13.12 -3.62
N GLN A 151 16.35 -12.77 -3.69
CA GLN A 151 17.01 -11.93 -2.71
C GLN A 151 17.69 -10.74 -3.38
N VAL A 152 17.78 -9.63 -2.64
CA VAL A 152 18.61 -8.47 -2.96
C VAL A 152 19.50 -8.24 -1.75
N ASN A 153 20.81 -8.27 -1.95
CA ASN A 153 21.81 -8.12 -0.87
C ASN A 153 21.58 -9.06 0.32
N GLY A 154 21.15 -10.31 0.05
CA GLY A 154 20.89 -11.32 1.08
C GLY A 154 19.56 -11.17 1.83
N ILE A 155 18.72 -10.21 1.44
CA ILE A 155 17.38 -9.99 2.03
C ILE A 155 16.31 -10.39 1.02
N GLU A 156 15.22 -10.97 1.51
CA GLU A 156 14.07 -11.35 0.69
C GLU A 156 13.52 -10.15 -0.11
N LYS A 157 13.24 -10.37 -1.39
CA LYS A 157 13.02 -9.29 -2.37
C LYS A 157 11.75 -8.47 -2.13
N HIS A 158 10.64 -9.04 -1.64
CA HIS A 158 9.46 -8.23 -1.30
C HIS A 158 9.78 -7.28 -0.16
N PHE A 159 10.39 -7.78 0.92
CA PHE A 159 10.82 -6.94 2.05
C PHE A 159 11.80 -5.87 1.59
N PHE A 160 12.78 -6.23 0.76
CA PHE A 160 13.76 -5.27 0.26
C PHE A 160 13.10 -4.17 -0.58
N VAL A 161 12.30 -4.52 -1.60
CA VAL A 161 11.72 -3.52 -2.51
C VAL A 161 10.62 -2.70 -1.86
N ASN A 162 9.68 -3.35 -1.17
CA ASN A 162 8.48 -2.68 -0.67
C ASN A 162 8.79 -1.82 0.57
N HIS A 163 9.79 -2.22 1.37
CA HIS A 163 10.16 -1.58 2.63
C HIS A 163 11.57 -0.98 2.61
N LEU A 164 12.65 -1.76 2.50
CA LEU A 164 14.02 -1.21 2.66
C LEU A 164 14.41 -0.17 1.60
N GLY A 165 14.05 -0.40 0.33
CA GLY A 165 14.29 0.57 -0.75
C GLY A 165 13.53 1.86 -0.50
N HIS A 166 12.28 1.76 -0.01
CA HIS A 166 11.51 2.93 0.38
C HIS A 166 12.09 3.63 1.60
N PHE A 167 12.53 2.88 2.61
CA PHE A 167 13.20 3.44 3.79
C PHE A 167 14.44 4.23 3.38
N ALA A 168 15.29 3.66 2.52
CA ALA A 168 16.50 4.32 2.04
C ALA A 168 16.22 5.57 1.18
N PHE A 169 15.16 5.53 0.37
CA PHE A 169 14.76 6.65 -0.48
C PHE A 169 14.04 7.78 0.28
N ALA A 170 13.09 7.43 1.16
CA ALA A 170 12.18 8.37 1.78
C ALA A 170 12.84 9.15 2.92
N ASN A 171 13.61 8.47 3.77
CA ASN A 171 14.14 9.09 4.99
C ASN A 171 15.05 10.31 4.74
N PRO A 172 15.93 10.34 3.72
CA PRO A 172 16.69 11.54 3.39
C PRO A 172 15.83 12.73 2.92
N LEU A 173 14.54 12.53 2.62
CA LEU A 173 13.59 13.57 2.21
C LEU A 173 12.81 14.16 3.40
N MET A 174 12.91 13.59 4.60
CA MET A 174 12.09 14.01 5.76
C MET A 174 12.30 15.47 6.17
N GLY A 175 13.50 16.01 5.94
CA GLY A 175 13.76 17.44 6.12
C GLY A 175 12.91 18.34 5.19
N ARG A 176 12.64 17.90 3.96
CA ARG A 176 11.78 18.63 3.01
C ARG A 176 10.30 18.44 3.31
N VAL A 177 9.91 17.26 3.79
CA VAL A 177 8.53 17.00 4.21
C VAL A 177 8.15 17.91 5.39
N ARG A 178 9.03 18.04 6.40
CA ARG A 178 8.81 18.91 7.56
C ARG A 178 8.84 20.42 7.25
N GLN A 179 9.36 20.81 6.09
CA GLN A 179 9.35 22.21 5.64
C GLN A 179 7.98 22.61 5.06
N ALA A 180 7.13 21.66 4.70
CA ALA A 180 5.78 21.93 4.25
C ALA A 180 4.91 22.38 5.44
N GLU A 181 3.91 23.21 5.19
CA GLU A 181 2.97 23.67 6.23
C GLU A 181 2.25 22.48 6.89
N GLN A 182 1.83 21.51 6.07
CA GLN A 182 1.18 20.27 6.50
C GLN A 182 1.74 19.08 5.69
N GLY A 183 3.01 18.73 5.90
CA GLY A 183 3.65 17.61 5.21
C GLY A 183 2.98 16.26 5.51
N ARG A 184 2.71 15.45 4.48
CA ARG A 184 2.06 14.14 4.63
C ARG A 184 2.84 13.03 3.97
N VAL A 185 3.17 12.01 4.75
CA VAL A 185 3.75 10.76 4.26
C VAL A 185 2.65 9.70 4.19
N VAL A 186 2.44 9.14 3.00
CA VAL A 186 1.44 8.10 2.74
C VAL A 186 2.14 6.84 2.27
N VAL A 187 2.02 5.76 3.03
CA VAL A 187 2.75 4.51 2.78
C VAL A 187 1.79 3.41 2.32
N LEU A 188 1.98 2.87 1.11
CA LEU A 188 1.12 1.80 0.61
C LEU A 188 1.41 0.47 1.29
N SER A 189 0.51 0.06 2.16
CA SER A 189 0.41 -1.27 2.72
C SER A 189 -0.64 -2.08 1.93
N SER A 190 -1.29 -3.07 2.54
CA SER A 190 -2.32 -3.92 1.95
C SER A 190 -3.02 -4.73 3.05
N LEU A 191 -4.28 -5.14 2.88
CA LEU A 191 -4.87 -6.20 3.73
C LEU A 191 -4.04 -7.49 3.74
N GLY A 192 -3.19 -7.68 2.72
CA GLY A 192 -2.19 -8.75 2.70
C GLY A 192 -1.20 -8.73 3.87
N HIS A 193 -1.08 -7.63 4.65
CA HIS A 193 -0.29 -7.64 5.89
C HIS A 193 -0.73 -8.73 6.87
N ARG A 194 -2.01 -9.14 6.82
CA ARG A 194 -2.56 -10.26 7.61
C ARG A 194 -2.02 -11.63 7.22
N PHE A 195 -1.25 -11.73 6.13
CA PHE A 195 -0.52 -12.95 5.77
C PHE A 195 0.84 -13.06 6.45
N ALA A 196 1.29 -12.02 7.17
CA ALA A 196 2.44 -12.14 8.05
C ALA A 196 2.15 -13.21 9.13
N PRO A 197 3.18 -13.92 9.63
CA PRO A 197 2.99 -14.89 10.69
C PRO A 197 2.51 -14.21 11.97
N GLU A 198 1.91 -14.98 12.89
CA GLU A 198 1.34 -14.48 14.14
C GLU A 198 2.33 -13.62 14.97
N GLY A 199 3.61 -13.97 14.94
CA GLY A 199 4.69 -13.22 15.61
C GLY A 199 5.17 -11.95 14.88
N GLY A 200 4.56 -11.60 13.74
CA GLY A 200 4.90 -10.43 12.93
C GLY A 200 6.14 -10.64 12.06
N ILE A 201 7.12 -9.73 12.16
CA ILE A 201 8.32 -9.77 11.30
C ILE A 201 9.39 -10.71 11.90
N PRO A 202 9.83 -11.76 11.18
CA PRO A 202 10.93 -12.61 11.62
C PRO A 202 12.29 -11.93 11.38
N PHE A 203 12.68 -11.02 12.28
CA PHE A 203 13.91 -10.22 12.13
C PHE A 203 15.20 -11.04 12.07
N ASP A 204 15.19 -12.26 12.59
CA ASP A 204 16.30 -13.22 12.53
C ASP A 204 16.38 -13.97 11.19
N ASN A 205 15.36 -13.86 10.32
CA ASN A 205 15.31 -14.51 9.01
C ASN A 205 14.73 -13.59 7.91
N LEU A 206 15.26 -12.38 7.81
CA LEU A 206 14.89 -11.45 6.71
C LEU A 206 15.37 -11.92 5.33
N ALA A 207 16.32 -12.87 5.29
CA ALA A 207 16.72 -13.56 4.06
C ALA A 207 15.59 -14.44 3.48
N GLY A 208 14.62 -14.84 4.31
CA GLY A 208 13.50 -15.69 3.90
C GLY A 208 13.89 -17.15 3.70
N GLU A 209 14.90 -17.64 4.43
CA GLU A 209 15.35 -19.03 4.40
C GLU A 209 14.24 -19.99 4.83
N GLY A 210 14.24 -21.21 4.28
CA GLY A 210 13.24 -22.24 4.55
C GLY A 210 12.28 -22.48 3.37
N GLU A 211 11.06 -22.93 3.69
CA GLU A 211 10.02 -23.13 2.67
C GLU A 211 9.45 -21.77 2.23
N TYR A 212 9.50 -21.50 0.93
CA TYR A 212 9.07 -20.22 0.40
C TYR A 212 7.55 -20.14 0.26
N ASN A 213 6.96 -19.12 0.89
CA ASN A 213 5.56 -18.76 0.73
C ASN A 213 5.44 -17.30 0.27
N ALA A 214 5.07 -17.09 -0.99
CA ALA A 214 5.00 -15.75 -1.59
C ALA A 214 3.98 -14.83 -0.88
N ASN A 215 2.86 -15.36 -0.37
CA ASN A 215 1.86 -14.57 0.34
C ASN A 215 2.38 -14.13 1.71
N GLU A 216 3.08 -15.02 2.42
CA GLU A 216 3.72 -14.69 3.69
C GLU A 216 4.79 -13.61 3.50
N LYS A 217 5.70 -13.77 2.53
CA LYS A 217 6.76 -12.76 2.28
C LYS A 217 6.18 -11.42 1.87
N TYR A 218 5.14 -11.42 1.03
CA TYR A 218 4.40 -10.21 0.72
C TYR A 218 3.74 -9.61 1.96
N GLY A 219 3.10 -10.42 2.80
CA GLY A 219 2.46 -9.98 4.04
C GLY A 219 3.43 -9.35 5.03
N ILE A 220 4.60 -9.97 5.24
CA ILE A 220 5.70 -9.40 6.03
C ILE A 220 6.10 -8.02 5.47
N SER A 221 6.27 -7.88 4.16
CA SER A 221 6.63 -6.59 3.55
C SER A 221 5.55 -5.51 3.73
N LYS A 222 4.26 -5.88 3.78
CA LYS A 222 3.15 -4.95 3.95
C LYS A 222 2.87 -4.62 5.41
N LEU A 223 3.15 -5.55 6.32
CA LEU A 223 3.23 -5.28 7.75
C LEU A 223 4.37 -4.26 8.03
N ALA A 224 5.55 -4.46 7.43
CA ALA A 224 6.67 -3.54 7.55
C ALA A 224 6.32 -2.10 7.11
N ASN A 225 5.59 -1.95 6.00
CA ASN A 225 5.12 -0.64 5.55
C ASN A 225 4.18 0.06 6.55
N GLY A 226 3.29 -0.70 7.20
CA GLY A 226 2.41 -0.17 8.24
C GLY A 226 3.19 0.27 9.48
N LEU A 227 4.09 -0.59 9.96
CA LEU A 227 4.96 -0.31 11.10
C LEU A 227 5.91 0.86 10.85
N TYR A 228 6.47 0.99 9.63
CA TYR A 228 7.27 2.14 9.23
C TYR A 228 6.46 3.44 9.35
N SER A 229 5.21 3.43 8.86
CA SER A 229 4.33 4.58 8.97
C SER A 229 4.01 4.93 10.43
N LEU A 230 3.74 3.92 11.27
CA LEU A 230 3.48 4.08 12.71
C LEU A 230 4.68 4.71 13.45
N GLU A 231 5.89 4.19 13.23
CA GLU A 231 7.09 4.74 13.86
C GLU A 231 7.40 6.15 13.34
N LEU A 232 7.18 6.41 12.05
CA LEU A 232 7.35 7.75 11.49
C LEU A 232 6.35 8.75 12.09
N ALA A 233 5.10 8.33 12.33
CA ALA A 233 4.10 9.14 13.01
C ALA A 233 4.52 9.50 14.45
N ARG A 234 5.06 8.53 15.20
CA ARG A 234 5.62 8.76 16.55
C ARG A 234 6.77 9.76 16.52
N ARG A 235 7.63 9.68 15.50
CA ARG A 235 8.76 10.61 15.33
C ARG A 235 8.34 12.02 14.89
N PHE A 236 7.16 12.16 14.30
CA PHE A 236 6.59 13.46 13.94
C PHE A 236 5.76 14.10 15.07
N GLU A 237 5.62 13.46 16.23
CA GLU A 237 4.94 14.05 17.38
C GLU A 237 5.49 15.44 17.72
N GLY A 238 4.60 16.41 17.89
CA GLY A 238 4.97 17.81 18.11
C GLY A 238 5.25 18.62 16.85
N THR A 239 5.12 18.05 15.65
CA THR A 239 5.17 18.76 14.36
C THR A 239 3.78 18.77 13.69
N SER A 240 3.63 19.54 12.61
CA SER A 240 2.45 19.48 11.73
C SER A 240 2.55 18.37 10.68
N THR A 241 3.62 17.57 10.68
CA THR A 241 3.81 16.50 9.70
C THR A 241 3.08 15.23 10.14
N THR A 242 2.43 14.55 9.20
CA THR A 242 1.70 13.30 9.48
C THR A 242 2.24 12.14 8.66
N SER A 243 2.11 10.92 9.19
CA SER A 243 2.39 9.68 8.46
C SER A 243 1.22 8.71 8.62
N ASN A 244 0.69 8.20 7.51
CA ASN A 244 -0.36 7.18 7.53
C ASN A 244 -0.08 6.08 6.50
N SER A 245 -0.54 4.88 6.80
CA SER A 245 -0.46 3.75 5.87
C SER A 245 -1.81 3.45 5.26
N VAL A 246 -1.84 2.91 4.04
CA VAL A 246 -3.08 2.75 3.29
C VAL A 246 -3.19 1.38 2.62
N HIS A 247 -4.40 0.87 2.55
CA HIS A 247 -4.80 -0.23 1.68
C HIS A 247 -5.60 0.32 0.49
N PRO A 248 -5.19 -0.01 -0.75
CA PRO A 248 -5.92 0.44 -1.93
C PRO A 248 -7.22 -0.35 -2.17
N GLY A 249 -7.40 -1.53 -1.56
CA GLY A 249 -8.39 -2.53 -1.96
C GLY A 249 -7.79 -3.65 -2.83
N ILE A 250 -8.61 -4.61 -3.25
CA ILE A 250 -8.21 -5.62 -4.24
C ILE A 250 -8.31 -5.00 -5.64
N ILE A 251 -7.18 -4.68 -6.27
CA ILE A 251 -7.17 -3.92 -7.54
C ILE A 251 -6.87 -4.81 -8.74
N ASN A 252 -7.53 -4.54 -9.86
CA ASN A 252 -7.12 -5.06 -11.16
C ASN A 252 -5.90 -4.31 -11.71
N THR A 253 -4.70 -4.65 -11.22
CA THR A 253 -3.43 -4.09 -11.72
C THR A 253 -2.52 -5.13 -12.35
N ASN A 254 -1.57 -4.64 -13.15
CA ASN A 254 -0.42 -5.38 -13.67
C ASN A 254 0.54 -5.93 -12.59
N LEU A 255 0.26 -5.74 -11.30
CA LEU A 255 1.10 -6.24 -10.21
C LEU A 255 1.09 -7.78 -10.14
N GLY A 256 0.04 -8.43 -10.68
CA GLY A 256 -0.11 -9.89 -10.74
C GLY A 256 0.51 -10.60 -11.96
N ARG A 257 1.41 -9.97 -12.72
CA ARG A 257 1.91 -10.51 -14.02
C ARG A 257 2.63 -11.85 -13.96
N HIS A 258 3.17 -12.26 -12.80
CA HIS A 258 3.83 -13.57 -12.61
C HIS A 258 2.86 -14.67 -12.14
N MET A 259 1.57 -14.38 -11.94
CA MET A 259 0.55 -15.32 -11.48
C MET A 259 -0.03 -16.19 -12.62
N ALA A 260 0.82 -16.72 -13.51
CA ALA A 260 0.38 -17.48 -14.68
C ALA A 260 -0.39 -18.78 -14.32
N SER A 261 -0.22 -19.32 -13.12
CA SER A 261 -0.88 -20.57 -12.68
C SER A 261 -2.26 -20.36 -12.03
N TRP A 262 -2.58 -19.15 -11.58
CA TRP A 262 -3.82 -18.85 -10.83
C TRP A 262 -5.00 -18.42 -11.72
N THR A 263 -4.70 -17.95 -12.94
CA THR A 263 -5.70 -17.47 -13.92
C THR A 263 -6.75 -18.53 -14.29
N LYS A 264 -6.47 -19.83 -14.12
CA LYS A 264 -7.43 -20.92 -14.41
C LYS A 264 -8.28 -21.37 -13.22
N VAL A 265 -7.83 -21.17 -11.98
CA VAL A 265 -8.51 -21.70 -10.79
C VAL A 265 -9.38 -20.64 -10.11
N VAL A 266 -8.94 -19.39 -10.07
CA VAL A 266 -9.68 -18.33 -9.37
C VAL A 266 -10.58 -17.49 -10.26
N SER A 267 -10.31 -17.43 -11.57
CA SER A 267 -11.33 -16.98 -12.52
C SER A 267 -12.57 -17.88 -12.50
N ARG A 268 -12.44 -19.13 -12.04
CA ARG A 268 -13.53 -20.10 -11.93
C ARG A 268 -14.23 -20.14 -10.57
N LEU A 269 -13.65 -19.56 -9.52
CA LEU A 269 -14.17 -19.68 -8.16
C LEU A 269 -14.52 -18.33 -7.50
N PHE A 270 -13.82 -17.22 -7.77
CA PHE A 270 -14.03 -15.95 -7.01
C PHE A 270 -13.73 -14.61 -7.76
N GLY A 271 -13.17 -14.61 -8.97
CA GLY A 271 -12.28 -13.51 -9.41
C GLY A 271 -12.71 -12.53 -10.53
N TRP A 272 -13.89 -11.87 -10.47
CA TRP A 272 -14.12 -10.65 -11.31
C TRP A 272 -14.97 -9.58 -10.62
N ILE A 273 -15.88 -9.95 -9.71
CA ILE A 273 -16.86 -9.03 -9.10
C ILE A 273 -16.29 -8.19 -7.94
N PHE A 274 -15.16 -8.58 -7.33
CA PHE A 274 -14.60 -7.93 -6.14
C PHE A 274 -13.38 -7.03 -6.42
N MET A 275 -13.00 -6.84 -7.69
CA MET A 275 -11.82 -6.05 -8.06
C MET A 275 -12.20 -4.58 -8.26
N LYS A 276 -11.59 -3.68 -7.49
CA LYS A 276 -11.72 -2.22 -7.69
C LYS A 276 -11.01 -1.80 -8.98
N SER A 277 -11.48 -0.71 -9.57
CA SER A 277 -10.79 -0.03 -10.66
C SER A 277 -9.50 0.64 -10.16
N VAL A 278 -8.64 1.11 -11.07
CA VAL A 278 -7.40 1.81 -10.70
C VAL A 278 -7.72 3.18 -10.08
N GLU A 279 -8.76 3.82 -10.59
CA GLU A 279 -9.32 5.09 -10.12
C GLU A 279 -9.84 4.95 -8.68
N ALA A 280 -10.61 3.89 -8.39
CA ALA A 280 -11.07 3.61 -7.03
C ALA A 280 -9.96 3.11 -6.11
N GLY A 281 -8.97 2.40 -6.65
CA GLY A 281 -7.83 1.90 -5.89
C GLY A 281 -6.85 2.97 -5.42
N SER A 282 -6.73 4.06 -6.17
CA SER A 282 -5.87 5.20 -5.84
C SER A 282 -6.58 6.23 -4.94
N ALA A 283 -7.89 6.08 -4.71
CA ALA A 283 -8.66 7.02 -3.90
C ALA A 283 -8.13 7.15 -2.47
N THR A 284 -7.89 6.04 -1.77
CA THR A 284 -7.45 6.07 -0.36
C THR A 284 -6.11 6.81 -0.19
N GLN A 285 -5.13 6.56 -1.06
CA GLN A 285 -3.82 7.20 -0.94
C GLN A 285 -3.86 8.69 -1.31
N VAL A 286 -4.66 9.05 -2.32
CA VAL A 286 -4.85 10.46 -2.70
C VAL A 286 -5.64 11.20 -1.60
N TYR A 287 -6.68 10.59 -1.04
CA TYR A 287 -7.47 11.15 0.04
C TYR A 287 -6.60 11.43 1.28
N ALA A 288 -5.81 10.46 1.73
CA ALA A 288 -4.90 10.63 2.86
C ALA A 288 -3.85 11.73 2.58
N ALA A 289 -3.36 11.83 1.34
CA ALA A 289 -2.35 12.81 0.96
C ALA A 289 -2.89 14.25 0.84
N THR A 290 -4.18 14.43 0.52
CA THR A 290 -4.69 15.76 0.08
C THR A 290 -5.84 16.31 0.91
N ASN A 291 -6.69 15.46 1.48
CA ASN A 291 -7.97 15.93 1.99
C ASN A 291 -7.80 16.65 3.35
N PRO A 292 -8.36 17.86 3.54
CA PRO A 292 -8.27 18.60 4.80
C PRO A 292 -8.89 17.88 6.01
N LEU A 293 -9.92 17.03 5.80
CA LEU A 293 -10.59 16.32 6.89
C LEU A 293 -9.68 15.35 7.65
N VAL A 294 -8.60 14.93 7.01
CA VAL A 294 -7.63 13.97 7.57
C VAL A 294 -6.23 14.58 7.71
N ALA A 295 -6.14 15.91 7.62
CA ALA A 295 -4.86 16.63 7.65
C ALA A 295 -4.03 16.32 8.89
N GLU A 296 -4.69 16.24 10.05
CA GLU A 296 -4.05 16.06 11.36
C GLU A 296 -4.03 14.60 11.82
N LEU A 297 -4.60 13.67 11.03
CA LEU A 297 -4.57 12.25 11.38
C LEU A 297 -3.16 11.72 11.10
N SER A 298 -2.55 11.07 12.09
CA SER A 298 -1.21 10.49 11.99
C SER A 298 -1.17 9.17 12.74
N GLY A 299 -0.45 8.18 12.22
CA GLY A 299 -0.32 6.85 12.79
C GLY A 299 -1.47 5.90 12.46
N TYR A 300 -2.36 6.26 11.54
CA TYR A 300 -3.52 5.44 11.19
C TYR A 300 -3.28 4.58 9.94
N TYR A 301 -4.00 3.46 9.90
CA TYR A 301 -4.14 2.63 8.71
C TYR A 301 -5.48 2.94 8.04
N PHE A 302 -5.46 3.30 6.76
CA PHE A 302 -6.66 3.64 6.01
C PHE A 302 -7.04 2.53 5.04
N ALA A 303 -8.34 2.31 4.89
CA ALA A 303 -8.90 1.54 3.82
C ALA A 303 -10.22 2.20 3.39
N ASP A 304 -10.52 2.17 2.09
CA ASP A 304 -11.72 2.80 1.53
C ASP A 304 -11.93 4.26 2.03
N CYS A 305 -10.84 5.04 1.95
CA CYS A 305 -10.76 6.44 2.37
C CYS A 305 -11.05 6.73 3.85
N ASN A 306 -11.06 5.73 4.74
CA ASN A 306 -11.32 5.92 6.16
C ASN A 306 -10.29 5.19 7.04
N PRO A 307 -9.98 5.71 8.24
CA PRO A 307 -9.18 5.00 9.23
C PRO A 307 -9.87 3.70 9.63
N VAL A 308 -9.14 2.59 9.66
CA VAL A 308 -9.64 1.27 10.07
C VAL A 308 -8.65 0.62 11.03
N ILE A 309 -9.14 -0.30 11.87
CA ILE A 309 -8.30 -1.05 12.81
C ILE A 309 -7.55 -2.15 12.02
N PRO A 310 -6.20 -2.12 11.99
CA PRO A 310 -5.41 -3.14 11.30
C PRO A 310 -5.27 -4.42 12.15
N ASP A 311 -4.49 -5.39 11.66
CA ASP A 311 -4.02 -6.48 12.52
C ASP A 311 -3.21 -5.94 13.72
N PRO A 312 -3.33 -6.52 14.94
CA PRO A 312 -2.63 -6.03 16.12
C PRO A 312 -1.10 -5.92 15.96
N ASN A 313 -0.48 -6.75 15.11
CA ASN A 313 0.95 -6.62 14.85
C ASN A 313 1.31 -5.28 14.22
N MET A 314 0.42 -4.66 13.44
CA MET A 314 0.67 -3.36 12.81
C MET A 314 0.61 -2.20 13.82
N GLU A 315 -0.04 -2.39 14.96
CA GLU A 315 -0.12 -1.39 16.05
C GLU A 315 1.00 -1.57 17.09
N ASN A 316 1.88 -2.56 16.91
CA ASN A 316 2.94 -2.88 17.85
C ASN A 316 4.10 -1.87 17.75
N GLN A 317 4.15 -0.93 18.70
CA GLN A 317 5.18 0.11 18.77
C GLN A 317 6.60 -0.43 18.97
N GLU A 318 6.78 -1.49 19.76
CA GLU A 318 8.11 -2.10 19.97
C GLU A 318 8.62 -2.74 18.68
N MET A 319 7.75 -3.42 17.94
CA MET A 319 8.08 -3.99 16.64
C MET A 319 8.38 -2.89 15.60
N ALA A 320 7.65 -1.77 15.65
CA ALA A 320 7.89 -0.62 14.79
C ALA A 320 9.26 0.02 15.04
N ALA A 321 9.62 0.24 16.31
CA ALA A 321 10.93 0.73 16.70
C ALA A 321 12.04 -0.25 16.30
N ARG A 322 11.84 -1.56 16.51
CA ARG A 322 12.79 -2.60 16.10
C ARG A 322 12.98 -2.64 14.58
N LEU A 323 11.89 -2.53 13.82
CA LEU A 323 11.94 -2.45 12.36
C LEU A 323 12.77 -1.27 11.91
N TRP A 324 12.60 -0.11 12.56
CA TRP A 324 13.38 1.09 12.24
C TRP A 324 14.87 0.85 12.41
N GLU A 325 15.31 0.39 13.60
CA GLU A 325 16.71 0.10 13.89
C GLU A 325 17.34 -0.85 12.86
N VAL A 326 16.64 -1.96 12.57
CA VAL A 326 17.10 -2.96 11.59
C VAL A 326 17.15 -2.35 10.18
N SER A 327 16.23 -1.46 9.85
CA SER A 327 16.24 -0.78 8.55
C SER A 327 17.42 0.18 8.43
N GLU A 328 17.73 0.96 9.48
CA GLU A 328 18.91 1.82 9.51
C GLU A 328 20.20 1.01 9.35
N GLU A 329 20.31 -0.14 10.03
CA GLU A 329 21.45 -1.05 9.91
C GLU A 329 21.60 -1.59 8.49
N LEU A 330 20.52 -2.12 7.90
CA LEU A 330 20.55 -2.78 6.60
C LEU A 330 20.73 -1.81 5.43
N THR A 331 20.24 -0.57 5.55
CA THR A 331 20.36 0.43 4.48
C THR A 331 21.52 1.40 4.69
N GLY A 332 22.11 1.47 5.89
CA GLY A 332 23.11 2.47 6.27
C GLY A 332 22.57 3.90 6.32
N VAL A 333 21.25 4.07 6.32
CA VAL A 333 20.59 5.38 6.34
C VAL A 333 20.13 5.64 7.76
N THR A 334 20.76 6.62 8.41
CA THR A 334 20.34 7.10 9.73
C THR A 334 19.46 8.32 9.54
N VAL A 335 18.42 8.43 10.36
CA VAL A 335 17.41 9.47 10.19
C VAL A 335 17.35 10.35 11.42
N GLU A 336 17.71 11.62 11.25
CA GLU A 336 17.31 12.68 12.17
C GLU A 336 15.89 13.13 11.78
N VAL A 337 14.90 12.34 12.20
CA VAL A 337 13.50 12.79 12.19
C VAL A 337 13.29 13.72 13.38
#